data_AF-A0A7W1SDW0-F1
#
_entry.id   AF-A0A7W1SDW0-F1
#
_cell.length_a   1.000
_cell.length_b   1.000
_cell.length_c   1.000
_cell.angle_alpha   90.00
_cell.angle_beta   90.00
_cell.angle_gamma   90.00
#
_symmetry.space_group_name_H-M   'P 1'
#
loop_
_entity.id
_entity.type
_entity.pdbx_description
1 polymer ?
#
loop_
_entity_poly.entity_id
_entity_poly.type
_entity_poly.pdbx_seq_one_letter_code
_entity_poly.pdbx_strand_id
1 'polypeptide(L)'
;SPRHVYLASIAWAFSLALLLEAGWQAAVQYRPARRLLIGAAAAIVVLYVIRLVPVVQTWQTLAAIAESGGQRVIQEARDAPPGTLLLVRLPTKSWEWAAPFAIAPPFAEPGLTEKVRLVTPQALHCCGEAHWNTYTREQIRAWLNAPDQPPLVALHVRDGTGAVSRLTDADNPDLRAFAGVFLETDSPAALNRAITDLLEGVVRR
;
A
#
# COMPACT_ATOMS: atom_id res chain seq x y z
N SER A 1 -10.37 -4.07 -7.91
CA SER A 1 -9.51 -2.86 -7.96
C SER A 1 -10.36 -1.61 -7.74
N PRO A 2 -9.80 -0.50 -7.21
CA PRO A 2 -10.52 0.77 -6.98
C PRO A 2 -11.30 1.29 -8.20
N ARG A 3 -10.82 0.97 -9.42
CA ARG A 3 -11.48 1.31 -10.70
C ARG A 3 -12.93 0.82 -10.80
N HIS A 4 -13.26 -0.32 -10.18
CA HIS A 4 -14.62 -0.86 -10.19
C HIS A 4 -15.59 -0.06 -9.29
N VAL A 5 -15.07 0.53 -8.21
CA VAL A 5 -15.85 1.38 -7.31
C VAL A 5 -16.22 2.69 -7.99
N TYR A 6 -15.30 3.28 -8.77
CA TYR A 6 -15.58 4.50 -9.54
C TYR A 6 -16.66 4.27 -10.60
N LEU A 7 -16.59 3.17 -11.36
CA LEU A 7 -17.61 2.86 -12.39
C LEU A 7 -19.00 2.65 -11.78
N ALA A 8 -19.09 1.89 -10.69
CA ALA A 8 -20.36 1.70 -9.98
C ALA A 8 -20.91 3.01 -9.42
N SER A 9 -20.04 3.89 -8.90
CA SER A 9 -20.44 5.20 -8.36
C SER A 9 -20.96 6.13 -9.47
N ILE A 10 -20.32 6.11 -10.64
CA ILE A 10 -20.77 6.87 -11.82
C ILE A 10 -22.16 6.40 -12.27
N ALA A 11 -22.37 5.08 -12.36
CA ALA A 11 -23.68 4.52 -12.74
C ALA A 11 -24.79 4.97 -11.78
N TRP A 12 -24.55 4.91 -10.46
CA TRP A 12 -25.50 5.39 -9.46
C TRP A 12 -25.80 6.88 -9.58
N ALA A 13 -24.78 7.71 -9.82
CA ALA A 13 -24.95 9.14 -10.01
C ALA A 13 -25.84 9.44 -11.23
N PHE A 14 -25.61 8.75 -12.35
CA PHE A 14 -26.46 8.87 -13.54
C PHE A 14 -27.90 8.42 -13.29
N SER A 15 -28.10 7.28 -12.62
CA SER A 15 -29.45 6.80 -12.29
C SER A 15 -30.21 7.79 -11.40
N LEU A 16 -29.54 8.35 -10.38
CA LEU A 16 -30.12 9.39 -9.51
C LEU A 16 -30.48 10.65 -10.31
N ALA A 17 -29.60 11.11 -11.21
CA ALA A 17 -29.86 12.28 -12.04
C ALA A 17 -31.08 12.07 -12.95
N LEU A 18 -31.19 10.90 -13.60
CA LEU A 18 -32.34 10.56 -14.45
C LEU A 18 -33.65 10.49 -13.66
N LEU A 19 -33.64 9.91 -12.46
CA LEU A 19 -34.82 9.84 -11.59
C LEU A 19 -35.27 11.23 -11.11
N LEU A 20 -34.32 12.09 -10.75
CA LEU A 20 -34.61 13.47 -10.35
C LEU A 20 -35.14 14.30 -11.51
N GLU A 21 -34.58 14.15 -12.71
CA GLU A 21 -35.06 14.81 -13.93
C GLU A 21 -36.48 14.37 -14.30
N ALA A 22 -36.74 13.06 -14.32
CA ALA A 22 -38.08 12.52 -14.58
C ALA A 22 -39.10 13.01 -13.52
N GLY A 23 -38.72 13.00 -12.24
CA GLY A 23 -39.55 13.52 -11.16
C GLY A 23 -39.79 15.02 -11.28
N TRP A 24 -38.79 15.78 -11.74
CA TRP A 24 -38.90 17.22 -11.95
C TRP A 24 -39.87 17.55 -13.07
N GLN A 25 -39.74 16.88 -14.22
CA GLN A 25 -40.65 17.05 -15.36
C GLN A 25 -42.09 16.72 -14.99
N ALA A 26 -42.32 15.66 -14.21
CA ALA A 26 -43.64 15.32 -13.68
C ALA A 26 -44.19 16.35 -12.67
N ALA A 27 -43.32 17.01 -11.91
CA ALA A 27 -43.70 17.99 -10.88
C ALA A 27 -43.86 19.44 -11.40
N VAL A 28 -43.57 19.72 -12.68
CA VAL A 28 -43.61 21.07 -13.29
C VAL A 28 -44.95 21.79 -13.06
N GLN A 29 -46.06 21.05 -13.09
CA GLN A 29 -47.40 21.64 -12.96
C GLN A 29 -47.86 21.84 -11.50
N TYR A 30 -47.21 21.21 -10.51
CA TYR A 30 -47.65 21.21 -9.11
C TYR A 30 -46.56 21.75 -8.16
N ARG A 31 -46.67 23.04 -7.81
CA ARG A 31 -45.69 23.77 -6.98
C ARG A 31 -45.25 23.07 -5.68
N PRO A 32 -46.12 22.42 -4.87
CA PRO A 32 -45.67 21.77 -3.65
C PRO A 32 -44.90 20.47 -3.93
N ALA A 33 -45.22 19.73 -5.01
CA ALA A 33 -44.44 18.54 -5.40
C ALA A 33 -43.00 18.91 -5.77
N ARG A 34 -42.81 20.05 -6.45
CA ARG A 34 -41.48 20.58 -6.77
C ARG A 34 -40.65 20.90 -5.51
N ARG A 35 -41.26 21.49 -4.47
CA ARG A 35 -40.59 21.76 -3.19
C ARG A 35 -40.19 20.48 -2.47
N LEU A 36 -41.08 19.48 -2.46
CA LEU A 36 -40.78 18.16 -1.88
C LEU A 36 -39.63 17.48 -2.60
N LEU A 37 -39.60 17.52 -3.93
CA LEU A 37 -38.52 16.94 -4.74
C LEU A 37 -37.17 17.62 -4.46
N ILE A 38 -37.15 18.96 -4.39
CA ILE A 38 -35.93 19.71 -4.01
C ILE A 38 -35.48 19.31 -2.60
N GLY A 39 -36.41 19.23 -1.65
CA GLY A 39 -36.13 18.81 -0.28
C GLY A 39 -35.55 17.39 -0.21
N ALA A 40 -36.11 16.45 -0.98
CA ALA A 40 -35.63 15.08 -1.08
C ALA A 40 -34.23 15.01 -1.70
N ALA A 41 -33.99 15.73 -2.81
CA ALA A 41 -32.68 15.80 -3.45
C ALA A 41 -31.63 16.39 -2.50
N ALA A 42 -31.95 17.49 -1.83
CA ALA A 42 -31.07 18.11 -0.83
C ALA A 42 -30.78 17.14 0.33
N ALA A 43 -31.80 16.44 0.84
CA ALA A 43 -31.63 15.46 1.89
C ALA A 43 -30.71 14.30 1.47
N ILE A 44 -30.86 13.77 0.25
CA ILE A 44 -29.98 12.73 -0.30
C ILE A 44 -28.53 13.22 -0.35
N VAL A 45 -28.29 14.43 -0.87
CA VAL A 45 -26.94 15.01 -0.94
C VAL A 45 -26.34 15.21 0.44
N VAL A 46 -27.09 15.78 1.38
CA VAL A 46 -26.62 16.02 2.75
C VAL A 46 -26.31 14.68 3.46
N LEU A 47 -27.20 13.69 3.36
CA LEU A 47 -26.98 12.36 3.93
C LEU A 47 -25.75 11.69 3.32
N TYR A 48 -25.56 11.81 2.01
CA TYR A 48 -24.39 11.27 1.33
C TYR A 48 -23.09 11.94 1.80
N VAL A 49 -23.06 13.27 1.88
CA VAL A 49 -21.91 14.02 2.39
C VAL A 49 -21.57 13.59 3.82
N ILE A 50 -22.57 13.50 4.71
CA ILE A 50 -22.38 13.04 6.10
C ILE A 50 -21.75 11.65 6.14
N ARG A 51 -22.18 10.73 5.25
CA ARG A 51 -21.61 9.38 5.17
C ARG A 51 -20.21 9.34 4.53
N LEU A 52 -19.91 10.29 3.65
CA LEU A 52 -18.63 10.36 2.95
C LEU A 52 -17.51 10.92 3.84
N VAL A 53 -17.81 11.86 4.73
CA VAL A 53 -16.83 12.48 5.65
C VAL A 53 -15.94 11.46 6.38
N PRO A 54 -16.48 10.45 7.11
CA PRO A 54 -15.63 9.50 7.83
C PRO A 54 -14.79 8.61 6.91
N VAL A 55 -15.29 8.31 5.70
CA VAL A 55 -14.55 7.55 4.69
C VAL A 55 -13.35 8.35 4.19
N VAL A 56 -13.56 9.63 3.85
CA VAL A 56 -12.50 10.54 3.40
C VAL A 56 -11.47 10.77 4.52
N GLN A 57 -11.91 10.95 5.77
CA GLN A 57 -11.01 11.08 6.92
C GLN A 57 -10.16 9.81 7.12
N THR A 58 -10.76 8.64 6.95
CA THR A 58 -10.03 7.36 6.99
C THR A 58 -8.98 7.30 5.88
N TRP A 59 -9.33 7.68 4.65
CA TRP A 59 -8.39 7.72 3.53
C TRP A 59 -7.26 8.71 3.74
N GLN A 60 -7.54 9.91 4.27
CA GLN A 60 -6.53 10.92 4.60
C GLN A 60 -5.56 10.41 5.67
N THR A 61 -6.09 9.80 6.74
CA THR A 61 -5.28 9.22 7.82
C THR A 61 -4.34 8.15 7.28
N LEU A 62 -4.90 7.24 6.47
CA LEU A 62 -4.13 6.16 5.87
C LEU A 62 -3.10 6.66 4.84
N ALA A 63 -3.43 7.70 4.07
CA ALA A 63 -2.49 8.34 3.16
C ALA A 63 -1.32 8.99 3.92
N ALA A 64 -1.58 9.70 5.02
CA ALA A 64 -0.54 10.28 5.85
C ALA A 64 0.38 9.21 6.49
N ILE A 65 -0.20 8.09 6.92
CA ILE A 65 0.55 6.93 7.43
C ILE A 65 1.45 6.34 6.33
N ALA A 66 0.91 6.15 5.12
CA ALA A 66 1.65 5.63 3.99
C ALA A 66 2.78 6.57 3.54
N GLU A 67 2.52 7.89 3.51
CA GLU A 67 3.51 8.91 3.19
C GLU A 67 4.66 8.93 4.20
N SER A 68 4.35 8.99 5.50
CA SER A 68 5.37 8.93 6.57
C SER A 68 6.18 7.63 6.50
N GLY A 69 5.52 6.50 6.26
CA GLY A 69 6.19 5.21 6.07
C GLY A 69 7.12 5.19 4.86
N GLY A 70 6.63 5.65 3.71
CA GLY A 70 7.40 5.72 2.46
C GLY A 70 8.61 6.65 2.56
N GLN A 71 8.45 7.84 3.15
CA GLN A 71 9.55 8.78 3.37
C GLN A 71 10.66 8.16 4.23
N ARG A 72 10.31 7.41 5.28
CA ARG A 72 11.29 6.74 6.14
C ARG A 72 11.99 5.58 5.42
N VAL A 73 11.28 4.81 4.60
CA VAL A 73 11.89 3.77 3.75
C VAL A 73 12.84 4.39 2.73
N ILE A 74 12.46 5.50 2.11
CA ILE A 74 13.32 6.26 1.19
C ILE A 74 14.57 6.76 1.92
N GLN A 75 14.42 7.32 3.12
CA GLN A 75 15.55 7.78 3.93
C GLN A 75 16.50 6.61 4.26
N GLU A 76 15.98 5.48 4.70
CA GLU A 76 16.81 4.30 4.97
C GLU A 76 17.54 3.81 3.71
N ALA A 77 16.86 3.78 2.56
CA ALA A 77 17.50 3.43 1.29
C ALA A 77 18.59 4.41 0.86
N ARG A 78 18.43 5.70 1.16
CA ARG A 78 19.46 6.73 0.92
C ARG A 78 20.66 6.54 1.83
N ASP A 79 20.44 6.24 3.10
CA ASP A 79 21.52 6.14 4.08
C ASP A 79 22.24 4.78 4.03
N ALA A 80 21.57 3.74 3.51
CA ALA A 80 22.12 2.41 3.38
C ALA A 80 23.35 2.37 2.43
N PRO A 81 24.33 1.49 2.66
CA PRO A 81 25.40 1.21 1.70
C PRO A 81 24.84 0.63 0.38
N PRO A 82 25.56 0.78 -0.76
CA PRO A 82 25.23 0.07 -1.98
C PRO A 82 25.15 -1.44 -1.77
N GLY A 83 24.23 -2.11 -2.47
CA GLY A 83 24.04 -3.55 -2.40
C GLY A 83 23.14 -4.02 -1.24
N THR A 84 22.80 -3.15 -0.28
CA THR A 84 21.96 -3.48 0.89
C THR A 84 20.65 -4.14 0.49
N LEU A 85 20.26 -5.20 1.20
CA LEU A 85 18.93 -5.81 1.09
C LEU A 85 17.98 -5.18 2.11
N LEU A 86 16.94 -4.51 1.61
CA LEU A 86 15.86 -3.96 2.41
C LEU A 86 14.67 -4.92 2.35
N LEU A 87 14.33 -5.53 3.48
CA LEU A 87 13.06 -6.24 3.65
C LEU A 87 12.05 -5.27 4.23
N VAL A 88 10.99 -4.94 3.49
CA VAL A 88 10.08 -3.85 3.88
C VAL A 88 8.64 -4.33 3.95
N ARG A 89 8.00 -4.10 5.09
CA ARG A 89 6.55 -4.21 5.26
C ARG A 89 5.92 -2.85 5.46
N LEU A 90 4.91 -2.57 4.65
CA LEU A 90 4.07 -1.38 4.71
C LEU A 90 2.61 -1.75 5.02
N PRO A 91 1.80 -0.79 5.51
CA PRO A 91 0.43 -1.05 5.92
C PRO A 91 -0.47 -1.54 4.79
N THR A 92 -1.12 -2.70 4.95
CA THR A 92 -1.88 -3.35 3.85
C THR A 92 -3.29 -2.82 3.62
N LYS A 93 -3.56 -1.55 3.92
CA LYS A 93 -4.93 -1.00 3.88
C LYS A 93 -5.08 0.23 2.99
N SER A 94 -4.01 0.71 2.36
CA SER A 94 -4.05 2.00 1.69
C SER A 94 -2.89 2.23 0.73
N TRP A 95 -2.97 1.67 -0.46
CA TRP A 95 -2.00 1.94 -1.54
C TRP A 95 -0.66 1.21 -1.38
N GLU A 96 -0.64 0.13 -0.60
CA GLU A 96 0.60 -0.60 -0.32
C GLU A 96 1.22 -1.29 -1.54
N TRP A 97 0.41 -1.56 -2.56
CA TRP A 97 0.86 -2.01 -3.88
C TRP A 97 1.67 -0.95 -4.62
N ALA A 98 1.58 0.33 -4.23
CA ALA A 98 2.35 1.43 -4.81
C ALA A 98 3.76 1.55 -4.19
N ALA A 99 4.03 0.83 -3.10
CA ALA A 99 5.27 1.01 -2.35
C ALA A 99 6.57 0.76 -3.15
N PRO A 100 6.69 -0.32 -3.95
CA PRO A 100 7.86 -0.50 -4.79
C PRO A 100 8.04 0.64 -5.82
N PHE A 101 6.95 1.31 -6.20
CA PHE A 101 6.97 2.45 -7.11
C PHE A 101 7.29 3.76 -6.41
N ALA A 102 6.96 3.90 -5.12
CA ALA A 102 7.27 5.09 -4.34
C ALA A 102 8.79 5.31 -4.17
N ILE A 103 9.58 4.23 -4.21
CA ILE A 103 11.04 4.30 -4.17
C ILE A 103 11.69 4.34 -5.57
N ALA A 104 10.88 4.37 -6.63
CA ALA A 104 11.33 4.46 -8.01
C ALA A 104 11.02 5.85 -8.60
N PRO A 105 11.72 6.28 -9.66
CA PRO A 105 11.34 7.48 -10.40
C PRO A 105 9.88 7.40 -10.90
N PRO A 106 9.12 8.52 -10.89
CA PRO A 106 9.51 9.88 -10.51
C PRO A 106 9.36 10.20 -9.00
N PHE A 107 9.01 9.23 -8.16
CA PHE A 107 8.67 9.47 -6.75
C PHE A 107 9.89 9.49 -5.82
N ALA A 108 11.00 8.91 -6.25
CA ALA A 108 12.29 8.99 -5.57
C ALA A 108 13.41 9.42 -6.52
N GLU A 109 14.57 9.74 -5.95
CA GLU A 109 15.79 10.09 -6.69
C GLU A 109 16.19 8.96 -7.64
N PRO A 110 16.62 9.27 -8.87
CA PRO A 110 17.16 8.28 -9.80
C PRO A 110 18.31 7.48 -9.16
N GLY A 111 18.34 6.16 -9.39
CA GLY A 111 19.40 5.26 -8.90
C GLY A 111 19.17 4.68 -7.51
N LEU A 112 18.14 5.12 -6.76
CA LEU A 112 17.85 4.53 -5.45
C LEU A 112 17.53 3.01 -5.55
N THR A 113 16.76 2.62 -6.57
CA THR A 113 16.43 1.22 -6.88
C THR A 113 17.60 0.40 -7.42
N GLU A 114 18.68 1.06 -7.87
CA GLU A 114 19.92 0.40 -8.30
C GLU A 114 20.88 0.22 -7.11
N LYS A 115 20.82 1.15 -6.15
CA LYS A 115 21.65 1.16 -4.94
C LYS A 115 21.24 0.07 -3.95
N VAL A 116 19.94 -0.12 -3.71
CA VAL A 116 19.42 -1.08 -2.74
C VAL A 116 18.54 -2.14 -3.41
N ARG A 117 18.52 -3.34 -2.84
CA ARG A 117 17.61 -4.41 -3.26
C ARG A 117 16.39 -4.38 -2.35
N LEU A 118 15.21 -4.11 -2.90
CA LEU A 118 13.96 -4.08 -2.14
C LEU A 118 13.22 -5.41 -2.25
N VAL A 119 12.84 -6.00 -1.13
CA VAL A 119 11.91 -7.13 -1.05
C VAL A 119 10.76 -6.77 -0.14
N THR A 120 9.54 -7.03 -0.61
CA THR A 120 8.30 -6.81 0.14
C THR A 120 7.48 -8.09 0.19
N PRO A 121 6.56 -8.25 1.15
CA PRO A 121 5.53 -9.29 1.09
C PRO A 121 4.74 -9.25 -0.23
N GLN A 122 4.21 -10.40 -0.64
CA GLN A 122 3.48 -10.60 -1.89
C GLN A 122 2.31 -9.63 -2.05
N ALA A 123 1.58 -9.34 -0.95
CA ALA A 123 0.45 -8.41 -0.96
C ALA A 123 0.84 -6.98 -1.40
N LEU A 124 2.12 -6.63 -1.29
CA LEU A 124 2.67 -5.32 -1.66
C LEU A 124 3.23 -5.28 -3.08
N HIS A 125 3.22 -6.41 -3.78
CA HIS A 125 3.76 -6.54 -5.11
C HIS A 125 2.63 -6.40 -6.14
N CYS A 126 2.82 -5.55 -7.15
CA CYS A 126 1.80 -5.33 -8.18
C CYS A 126 1.59 -6.54 -9.09
N CYS A 127 2.62 -7.37 -9.28
CA CYS A 127 2.60 -8.52 -10.16
C CYS A 127 2.14 -9.78 -9.42
N GLY A 128 1.54 -10.72 -10.15
CA GLY A 128 1.05 -11.97 -9.58
C GLY A 128 2.13 -12.80 -8.87
N GLU A 129 1.69 -13.80 -8.11
CA GLU A 129 2.53 -14.63 -7.23
C GLU A 129 3.82 -15.13 -7.87
N ALA A 130 3.73 -15.67 -9.09
CA ALA A 130 4.88 -16.22 -9.79
C ALA A 130 5.97 -15.16 -10.06
N HIS A 131 5.59 -13.96 -10.48
CA HIS A 131 6.54 -12.87 -10.73
C HIS A 131 7.15 -12.37 -9.41
N TRP A 132 6.33 -12.19 -8.38
CA TRP A 132 6.81 -11.81 -7.05
C TRP A 132 7.83 -12.82 -6.50
N ASN A 133 7.54 -14.13 -6.60
CA ASN A 133 8.42 -15.19 -6.10
C ASN A 133 9.75 -15.23 -6.85
N THR A 134 9.73 -15.15 -8.18
CA THR A 134 10.95 -15.09 -9.00
C THR A 134 11.79 -13.87 -8.64
N TYR A 135 11.19 -12.68 -8.66
CA TYR A 135 11.86 -11.43 -8.29
C TYR A 135 12.50 -11.50 -6.90
N THR A 136 11.73 -11.93 -5.90
CA THR A 136 12.18 -11.99 -4.51
C THR A 136 13.38 -12.93 -4.34
N ARG A 137 13.31 -14.13 -4.92
CA ARG A 137 14.41 -15.11 -4.86
C ARG A 137 15.66 -14.62 -5.60
N GLU A 138 15.49 -13.94 -6.72
CA GLU A 138 16.61 -13.33 -7.46
C GLU A 138 17.29 -12.25 -6.63
N GLN A 139 16.54 -11.34 -6.00
CA GLN A 139 17.11 -10.30 -5.14
C GLN A 139 17.87 -10.88 -3.95
N ILE A 140 17.26 -11.84 -3.24
CA ILE A 140 17.89 -12.49 -2.08
C ILE A 140 19.15 -13.27 -2.49
N ARG A 141 19.09 -14.04 -3.59
CA ARG A 141 20.26 -14.78 -4.09
C ARG A 141 21.38 -13.87 -4.52
N ALA A 142 21.06 -12.77 -5.22
CA ALA A 142 22.05 -11.80 -5.66
C ALA A 142 22.69 -11.05 -4.48
N TRP A 143 21.92 -10.78 -3.41
CA TRP A 143 22.44 -10.23 -2.16
C TRP A 143 23.35 -11.23 -1.42
N LEU A 144 22.93 -12.49 -1.26
CA LEU A 144 23.72 -13.52 -0.58
C LEU A 144 25.07 -13.79 -1.26
N ASN A 145 25.12 -13.71 -2.59
CA ASN A 145 26.32 -13.96 -3.37
C ASN A 145 27.17 -12.70 -3.60
N ALA A 146 26.81 -11.55 -3.04
CA ALA A 146 27.57 -10.33 -3.19
C ALA A 146 28.90 -10.42 -2.39
N PRO A 147 30.05 -10.12 -3.01
CA PRO A 147 31.38 -10.37 -2.42
C PRO A 147 31.66 -9.50 -1.19
N ASP A 148 31.06 -8.32 -1.13
CA ASP A 148 31.15 -7.34 -0.05
C ASP A 148 30.20 -7.63 1.12
N GLN A 149 29.37 -8.69 1.01
CA GLN A 149 28.38 -9.09 2.02
C GLN A 149 27.59 -7.89 2.59
N PRO A 150 26.92 -7.11 1.73
CA PRO A 150 26.27 -5.87 2.12
C PRO A 150 25.21 -6.13 3.21
N PRO A 151 24.85 -5.11 4.02
CA PRO A 151 23.98 -5.32 5.16
C PRO A 151 22.56 -5.74 4.74
N LEU A 152 21.82 -6.29 5.71
CA LEU A 152 20.39 -6.54 5.60
C LEU A 152 19.67 -5.68 6.62
N VAL A 153 18.67 -4.93 6.15
CA VAL A 153 17.81 -4.12 7.01
C VAL A 153 16.36 -4.57 6.85
N ALA A 154 15.73 -4.94 7.95
CA ALA A 154 14.31 -5.25 8.02
C ALA A 154 13.54 -4.05 8.58
N LEU A 155 12.60 -3.54 7.81
CA LEU A 155 11.75 -2.39 8.15
C LEU A 155 10.29 -2.83 8.23
N HIS A 156 9.65 -2.52 9.35
CA HIS A 156 8.22 -2.69 9.52
C HIS A 156 7.55 -1.36 9.85
N VAL A 157 6.70 -0.90 8.95
CA VAL A 157 5.88 0.30 9.16
C VAL A 157 4.54 -0.10 9.77
N ARG A 158 4.20 0.47 10.93
CA ARG A 158 3.00 0.11 11.70
C ARG A 158 1.73 0.70 11.09
N ASP A 159 0.72 -0.15 10.87
CA ASP A 159 -0.54 0.17 10.19
C ASP A 159 -1.35 1.34 10.74
N GLY A 160 -1.24 1.63 12.04
CA GLY A 160 -2.01 2.69 12.69
C GLY A 160 -1.26 4.02 12.90
N THR A 161 0.07 4.01 12.79
CA THR A 161 0.87 5.18 13.21
C THR A 161 1.91 5.62 12.19
N GLY A 162 2.24 4.77 11.20
CA GLY A 162 3.36 5.03 10.30
C GLY A 162 4.73 4.95 10.99
N ALA A 163 4.77 4.53 12.26
CA ALA A 163 6.03 4.33 12.98
C ALA A 163 6.79 3.16 12.37
N VAL A 164 8.10 3.33 12.21
CA VAL A 164 8.98 2.33 11.60
C VAL A 164 9.76 1.62 12.69
N SER A 165 9.61 0.30 12.74
CA SER A 165 10.50 -0.59 13.50
C SER A 165 11.59 -1.06 12.55
N ARG A 166 12.84 -1.04 13.02
CA ARG A 166 14.03 -1.30 12.21
C ARG A 166 14.90 -2.33 12.92
N LEU A 167 15.38 -3.32 12.17
CA LEU A 167 16.32 -4.32 12.66
C LEU A 167 17.38 -4.57 11.59
N THR A 168 18.66 -4.57 11.96
CA THR A 168 19.77 -4.86 11.05
C THR A 168 20.42 -6.18 11.39
N ASP A 169 21.12 -6.77 10.42
CA ASP A 169 21.93 -7.97 10.66
C ASP A 169 23.12 -7.72 11.60
N ALA A 170 23.55 -6.47 11.77
CA ALA A 170 24.50 -6.09 12.82
C ALA A 170 23.88 -6.18 14.22
N ASP A 171 22.61 -5.76 14.38
CA ASP A 171 21.88 -5.83 15.65
C ASP A 171 21.38 -7.25 15.96
N ASN A 172 21.07 -8.02 14.92
CA ASN A 172 20.59 -9.39 15.02
C ASN A 172 21.19 -10.27 13.89
N PRO A 173 22.33 -10.95 14.15
CA PRO A 173 23.01 -11.80 13.16
C PRO A 173 22.14 -12.89 12.54
N ASP A 174 21.09 -13.34 13.24
CA ASP A 174 20.16 -14.36 12.73
C ASP A 174 19.42 -13.88 11.46
N LEU A 175 19.29 -12.56 11.23
CA LEU A 175 18.67 -12.02 10.03
C LEU A 175 19.31 -12.53 8.74
N ARG A 176 20.65 -12.67 8.74
CA ARG A 176 21.38 -13.18 7.59
C ARG A 176 21.12 -14.67 7.36
N ALA A 177 20.97 -15.45 8.43
CA ALA A 177 20.60 -16.86 8.34
C ALA A 177 19.18 -17.04 7.75
N PHE A 178 18.22 -16.19 8.15
CA PHE A 178 16.86 -16.24 7.60
C PHE A 178 16.81 -16.00 6.10
N ALA A 179 17.68 -15.14 5.56
CA ALA A 179 17.76 -14.91 4.12
C ALA A 179 18.14 -16.19 3.33
N GLY A 180 18.99 -17.05 3.89
CA GLY A 180 19.28 -18.36 3.32
C GLY A 180 18.05 -19.27 3.33
N VAL A 181 17.37 -19.35 4.48
CA VAL A 181 16.15 -20.16 4.66
C VAL A 181 15.03 -19.75 3.70
N PHE A 182 14.91 -18.45 3.37
CA PHE A 182 13.95 -17.98 2.38
C PHE A 182 14.11 -18.68 1.02
N LEU A 183 15.35 -18.90 0.58
CA LEU A 183 15.61 -19.59 -0.69
C LEU A 183 15.29 -21.08 -0.65
N GLU A 184 15.24 -21.69 0.54
CA GLU A 184 14.95 -23.12 0.74
C GLU A 184 13.44 -23.41 0.85
N THR A 185 12.60 -22.39 1.00
CA THR A 185 11.15 -22.60 1.10
C THR A 185 10.57 -23.28 -0.16
N ASP A 186 9.66 -24.24 0.02
CA ASP A 186 9.14 -25.08 -1.07
C ASP A 186 8.08 -24.41 -1.96
N SER A 187 7.54 -23.26 -1.55
CA SER A 187 6.45 -22.60 -2.26
C SER A 187 6.45 -21.07 -2.10
N PRO A 188 5.84 -20.32 -3.03
CA PRO A 188 5.65 -18.87 -2.89
C PRO A 188 4.90 -18.50 -1.61
N ALA A 189 3.87 -19.25 -1.23
CA ALA A 189 3.11 -19.00 -0.02
C ALA A 189 3.96 -19.18 1.26
N ALA A 190 4.83 -20.19 1.28
CA ALA A 190 5.77 -20.41 2.38
C ALA A 190 6.81 -19.29 2.46
N LEU A 191 7.37 -18.86 1.32
CA LEU A 191 8.27 -17.70 1.25
C LEU A 191 7.60 -16.43 1.78
N ASN A 192 6.37 -16.16 1.35
CA ASN A 192 5.63 -14.96 1.74
C ASN A 192 5.34 -14.96 3.25
N ARG A 193 4.96 -16.12 3.79
CA ARG A 193 4.76 -16.31 5.23
C ARG A 193 6.05 -16.10 6.00
N ALA A 194 7.17 -16.69 5.58
CA ALA A 194 8.46 -16.55 6.25
C ALA A 194 8.94 -15.09 6.30
N ILE A 195 8.81 -14.35 5.18
CA ILE A 195 9.14 -12.92 5.13
C ILE A 195 8.19 -12.12 6.02
N THR A 196 6.89 -12.43 5.99
CA THR A 196 5.88 -11.76 6.81
C THR A 196 6.14 -11.97 8.30
N ASP A 197 6.35 -13.20 8.73
CA ASP A 197 6.59 -13.57 10.13
C ASP A 197 7.88 -12.92 10.64
N LEU A 198 8.93 -12.87 9.82
CA LEU A 198 10.16 -12.15 10.15
C LEU A 198 9.87 -10.67 10.43
N LEU A 199 9.17 -10.00 9.51
CA LEU A 199 8.87 -8.57 9.59
C LEU A 199 7.92 -8.25 10.75
N GLU A 200 6.96 -9.13 11.07
CA GLU A 200 6.12 -9.00 12.25
C GLU A 200 6.91 -9.22 13.55
N GLY A 201 7.93 -10.09 13.52
CA GLY A 201 8.87 -10.29 14.62
C GLY A 201 9.68 -9.04 14.96
N VAL A 202 10.02 -8.22 13.96
CA VAL A 202 10.76 -6.95 14.15
C VAL A 202 9.99 -5.97 15.06
N VAL A 203 8.66 -5.99 15.04
CA VAL A 203 7.83 -5.08 15.87
C VAL A 203 7.83 -5.48 17.34
N ARG A 204 8.08 -6.76 17.65
CA ARG A 204 7.97 -7.31 19.01
C ARG A 204 9.25 -7.17 19.84
N ARG A 205 10.36 -6.79 19.21
CA ARG A 205 11.67 -6.59 19.85
C ARG A 205 11.87 -5.11 20.14
#